data_AF-A0A8T9SXH9-F1
#
_entry.id   AF-A0A8T9SXH9-F1
#
_cell.length_a   1.000
_cell.length_b   1.000
_cell.length_c   1.000
_cell.angle_alpha   90.00
_cell.angle_beta   90.00
_cell.angle_gamma   90.00
#
_symmetry.space_group_name_H-M   'P 1'
#
loop_
_entity.id
_entity.type
_entity.pdbx_description
1 polymer ?
#
loop_
_entity_poly.entity_id
_entity_poly.type
_entity_poly.pdbx_seq_one_letter_code
_entity_poly.pdbx_strand_id
1 'polypeptide(L)'
;MYTITFRKVVPFLALLGLSLSACQPDLEDEVKTSAGTADFSRYIAVGNSLTAGFADGGLYLEGQQNSYPSMLAQQFRAVGGGDFAQPLFAAGQENGSGYLRITGFASDGTPVTGNVTTNLALRSGATAARPLYTKYTDPVNNLGVPGIRLSDIETAGYGSTQGNPYFERITPDAQATQTYLARAAASNPTFFTNWLGNNDVLGYATAGGAASNITATTDFTDKNNKLVNALTANGAKGLVVNIPDVTTVPFFTTVGPVLKATLTAASVPGLIIQTGSAFGGPTSSNRKQIATTDIRDAAGTGRQLFTLLSSPYVRLINQRTGRAWRFVYSQSGQPAAGFPLFLAAYGIDTTATFGTSAANPIPSLFVLDDVEQGLVRTATTAFNNAIAVKANEKNLALLDINAFFARVAAGGIVVNGVQNTTGFVSGNLFSLDGVHLTPRGYAIVANEMIKVINAKYNASVPQLNPLDYRGVRFPN
;
A
#
# COMPACT_ATOMS: atom_id res chain seq x y z
N MET A 1 -35.38 78.76 21.30
CA MET A 1 -35.43 78.11 22.61
C MET A 1 -36.21 76.81 22.45
N TYR A 2 -35.56 75.65 22.67
CA TYR A 2 -36.05 74.29 23.08
C TYR A 2 -37.45 73.79 22.61
N THR A 3 -37.78 72.52 22.32
CA THR A 3 -37.15 71.20 22.15
C THR A 3 -38.27 70.21 21.75
N ILE A 4 -37.96 69.30 20.82
CA ILE A 4 -38.44 67.92 20.54
C ILE A 4 -39.64 67.34 21.34
N THR A 5 -40.61 66.70 20.64
CA THR A 5 -41.07 65.28 20.78
C THR A 5 -42.31 65.03 19.89
N PHE A 6 -42.25 64.34 18.74
CA PHE A 6 -42.19 62.89 18.47
C PHE A 6 -43.19 62.00 19.24
N ARG A 7 -44.20 61.49 18.51
CA ARG A 7 -45.14 60.34 18.71
C ARG A 7 -46.57 60.84 18.42
N LYS A 8 -47.27 60.48 17.34
CA LYS A 8 -47.81 59.13 17.05
C LYS A 8 -48.35 59.05 15.60
N VAL A 9 -47.49 58.88 14.60
CA VAL A 9 -47.92 58.54 13.20
C VAL A 9 -47.22 57.26 12.72
N VAL A 10 -46.95 56.32 13.63
CA VAL A 10 -46.18 55.10 13.35
C VAL A 10 -47.04 53.82 13.44
N PRO A 11 -48.19 53.71 12.74
CA PRO A 11 -48.62 52.35 12.40
C PRO A 11 -48.94 52.13 10.92
N PHE A 12 -48.67 53.06 10.01
CA PHE A 12 -48.97 52.87 8.58
C PHE A 12 -47.77 52.87 7.63
N LEU A 13 -46.56 53.13 8.13
CA LEU A 13 -45.30 53.02 7.35
C LEU A 13 -44.53 51.71 7.58
N ALA A 14 -45.06 50.80 8.42
CA ALA A 14 -44.44 49.49 8.66
C ALA A 14 -44.89 48.39 7.68
N LEU A 15 -45.93 48.63 6.86
CA LEU A 15 -46.42 47.66 5.87
C LEU A 15 -45.98 47.93 4.42
N LEU A 16 -45.23 49.02 4.17
CA LEU A 16 -44.69 49.32 2.83
C LEU A 16 -43.17 49.07 2.72
N GLY A 17 -42.56 48.45 3.73
CA GLY A 17 -41.14 48.05 3.75
C GLY A 17 -40.89 46.57 3.44
N LEU A 18 -41.95 45.79 3.16
CA LEU A 18 -41.89 44.36 2.84
C LEU A 18 -41.74 44.07 1.34
N SER A 19 -41.35 45.06 0.54
CA SER A 19 -40.94 44.87 -0.86
C SER A 19 -39.44 45.00 -1.05
N LEU A 20 -38.65 44.76 0.00
CA LEU A 20 -37.23 44.44 -0.17
C LEU A 20 -37.16 43.07 -0.81
N SER A 21 -36.72 43.06 -2.06
CA SER A 21 -36.27 41.89 -2.81
C SER A 21 -35.80 40.77 -1.88
N ALA A 22 -36.62 39.73 -1.74
CA ALA A 22 -36.12 38.42 -1.43
C ALA A 22 -35.29 37.98 -2.64
N CYS A 23 -34.05 38.47 -2.73
CA CYS A 23 -32.99 37.61 -3.22
C CYS A 23 -32.95 36.46 -2.21
N GLN A 24 -33.75 35.43 -2.49
CA GLN A 24 -33.41 34.10 -2.03
C GLN A 24 -31.95 33.93 -2.47
N PRO A 25 -30.99 33.76 -1.54
CA PRO A 25 -29.69 33.32 -2.00
C PRO A 25 -29.97 31.99 -2.69
N ASP A 26 -29.84 31.97 -4.02
CA ASP A 26 -29.80 30.72 -4.74
C ASP A 26 -28.65 29.95 -4.10
N LEU A 27 -28.99 28.94 -3.30
CA LEU A 27 -28.06 27.91 -2.85
C LEU A 27 -27.71 27.00 -4.05
N GLU A 28 -27.54 27.59 -5.23
CA GLU A 28 -27.34 26.96 -6.52
C GLU A 28 -26.12 27.55 -7.23
N ASP A 29 -25.05 27.82 -6.49
CA ASP A 29 -23.74 27.45 -7.04
C ASP A 29 -23.52 25.97 -6.70
N GLU A 30 -24.37 25.09 -7.27
CA GLU A 30 -23.97 23.69 -7.43
C GLU A 30 -22.65 23.75 -8.19
N VAL A 31 -21.57 23.28 -7.55
CA VAL A 31 -20.26 23.17 -8.22
C VAL A 31 -20.46 22.27 -9.42
N LYS A 32 -20.62 22.89 -10.60
CA LYS A 32 -20.85 22.15 -11.84
C LYS A 32 -19.66 21.25 -12.07
N THR A 33 -19.92 19.95 -12.17
CA THR A 33 -18.89 18.97 -12.45
C THR A 33 -18.30 19.25 -13.84
N SER A 34 -16.98 19.22 -13.95
CA SER A 34 -16.27 19.50 -15.20
C SER A 34 -14.98 18.70 -15.29
N ALA A 35 -14.61 18.25 -16.48
CA ALA A 35 -13.31 17.64 -16.71
C ALA A 35 -12.17 18.67 -16.79
N GLY A 36 -12.52 19.97 -16.80
CA GLY A 36 -11.56 21.04 -17.02
C GLY A 36 -10.86 20.84 -18.35
N THR A 37 -9.54 20.70 -18.30
CA THR A 37 -8.72 20.42 -19.47
C THR A 37 -8.36 18.94 -19.64
N ALA A 38 -8.77 18.05 -18.73
CA ALA A 38 -8.52 16.62 -18.83
C ALA A 38 -9.56 15.92 -19.73
N ASP A 39 -9.25 14.71 -20.19
CA ASP A 39 -10.15 13.84 -20.95
C ASP A 39 -10.17 12.44 -20.35
N PHE A 40 -11.21 12.14 -19.58
CA PHE A 40 -11.36 10.86 -18.88
C PHE A 40 -12.04 9.75 -19.71
N SER A 41 -12.33 9.99 -21.00
CA SER A 41 -13.06 9.05 -21.85
C SER A 41 -12.39 7.67 -21.95
N ARG A 42 -11.06 7.62 -21.87
CA ARG A 42 -10.28 6.39 -21.76
C ARG A 42 -9.26 6.48 -20.63
N TYR A 43 -9.73 6.21 -19.41
CA TYR A 43 -8.89 6.12 -18.22
C TYR A 43 -8.14 4.77 -18.18
N ILE A 44 -6.81 4.82 -18.06
CA ILE A 44 -5.95 3.64 -17.81
C ILE A 44 -5.22 3.78 -16.48
N ALA A 45 -5.28 2.74 -15.65
CA ALA A 45 -4.55 2.68 -14.39
C ALA A 45 -3.34 1.75 -14.51
N VAL A 46 -2.16 2.27 -14.19
CA VAL A 46 -0.87 1.56 -14.24
C VAL A 46 -0.29 1.53 -12.84
N GLY A 47 0.14 0.35 -12.38
CA GLY A 47 0.79 0.25 -11.08
C GLY A 47 0.90 -1.16 -10.55
N ASN A 48 1.07 -1.26 -9.24
CA ASN A 48 1.34 -2.51 -8.54
C ASN A 48 0.08 -3.04 -7.83
N SER A 49 0.28 -3.75 -6.73
CA SER A 49 -0.74 -4.30 -5.83
C SER A 49 -1.79 -3.27 -5.42
N LEU A 50 -1.37 -2.03 -5.11
CA LEU A 50 -2.30 -0.96 -4.71
C LEU A 50 -3.29 -0.61 -5.83
N THR A 51 -2.83 -0.61 -7.07
CA THR A 51 -3.63 -0.35 -8.27
C THR A 51 -4.56 -1.50 -8.58
N ALA A 52 -4.13 -2.75 -8.34
CA ALA A 52 -4.93 -3.93 -8.58
C ALA A 52 -6.13 -4.08 -7.62
N GLY A 53 -6.10 -3.41 -6.46
CA GLY A 53 -7.06 -3.63 -5.37
C GLY A 53 -6.64 -4.74 -4.41
N PHE A 54 -5.34 -4.96 -4.26
CA PHE A 54 -4.80 -5.93 -3.31
C PHE A 54 -4.98 -5.42 -1.88
N ALA A 55 -5.49 -6.25 -0.98
CA ALA A 55 -5.68 -5.92 0.43
C ALA A 55 -5.57 -7.19 1.27
N ASP A 56 -5.33 -7.04 2.57
CA ASP A 56 -5.33 -8.16 3.52
C ASP A 56 -4.39 -9.31 3.08
N GLY A 57 -3.31 -9.04 2.36
CA GLY A 57 -2.38 -10.06 1.87
C GLY A 57 -2.85 -10.81 0.61
N GLY A 58 -3.91 -10.36 -0.05
CA GLY A 58 -4.46 -11.01 -1.25
C GLY A 58 -5.06 -10.08 -2.31
N LEU A 59 -5.20 -10.61 -3.53
CA LEU A 59 -6.07 -10.06 -4.56
C LEU A 59 -7.37 -10.86 -4.57
N TYR A 60 -8.50 -10.19 -4.32
CA TYR A 60 -9.82 -10.81 -4.26
C TYR A 60 -10.90 -9.82 -4.74
N LEU A 61 -12.09 -10.33 -5.08
CA LEU A 61 -13.12 -9.58 -5.81
C LEU A 61 -13.50 -8.25 -5.13
N GLU A 62 -13.82 -8.28 -3.84
CA GLU A 62 -14.19 -7.08 -3.09
C GLU A 62 -13.03 -6.06 -3.07
N GLY A 63 -11.78 -6.50 -2.93
CA GLY A 63 -10.61 -5.62 -3.01
C GLY A 63 -10.50 -4.93 -4.37
N GLN A 64 -10.74 -5.66 -5.48
CA GLN A 64 -10.72 -5.10 -6.83
C GLN A 64 -11.84 -4.07 -7.06
N GLN A 65 -13.05 -4.36 -6.56
CA GLN A 65 -14.20 -3.45 -6.65
C GLN A 65 -13.98 -2.16 -5.86
N ASN A 66 -13.23 -2.22 -4.77
CA ASN A 66 -12.89 -1.10 -3.90
C ASN A 66 -11.47 -0.56 -4.10
N SER A 67 -10.86 -0.83 -5.26
CA SER A 67 -9.56 -0.28 -5.61
C SER A 67 -9.66 1.22 -5.92
N TYR A 68 -8.59 1.98 -5.68
CA TYR A 68 -8.61 3.41 -6.02
C TYR A 68 -8.92 3.67 -7.50
N PRO A 69 -8.46 2.88 -8.50
CA PRO A 69 -8.85 3.10 -9.89
C PRO A 69 -10.35 2.87 -10.12
N SER A 70 -10.94 1.86 -9.47
CA SER A 70 -12.39 1.62 -9.53
C SER A 70 -13.16 2.84 -9.05
N MET A 71 -12.76 3.38 -7.90
CA MET A 71 -13.36 4.56 -7.28
C MET A 71 -13.19 5.81 -8.15
N LEU A 72 -11.99 6.05 -8.68
CA LEU A 72 -11.73 7.18 -9.59
C LEU A 72 -12.59 7.08 -10.86
N ALA A 73 -12.64 5.90 -11.49
CA ALA A 73 -13.46 5.69 -12.68
C ALA A 73 -14.94 5.99 -12.42
N GLN A 74 -15.47 5.58 -11.27
CA GLN A 74 -16.84 5.91 -10.88
C GLN A 74 -17.06 7.43 -10.77
N GLN A 75 -16.11 8.18 -10.20
CA GLN A 75 -16.22 9.64 -10.11
C GLN A 75 -16.01 10.34 -11.46
N PHE A 76 -15.13 9.83 -12.32
CA PHE A 76 -14.90 10.40 -13.65
C PHE A 76 -16.15 10.33 -14.54
N ARG A 77 -17.07 9.38 -14.34
CA ARG A 77 -18.36 9.34 -15.06
C ARG A 77 -19.15 10.64 -14.93
N ALA A 78 -19.07 11.34 -13.80
CA ALA A 78 -19.75 12.61 -13.57
C ALA A 78 -19.21 13.77 -14.44
N VAL A 79 -18.08 13.57 -15.12
CA VAL A 79 -17.41 14.57 -15.96
C VAL A 79 -17.05 14.03 -17.35
N GLY A 80 -17.78 13.01 -17.84
CA GLY A 80 -17.57 12.44 -19.17
C GLY A 80 -16.55 11.31 -19.25
N GLY A 81 -16.21 10.69 -18.12
CA GLY A 81 -15.39 9.48 -18.07
C GLY A 81 -16.10 8.28 -18.70
N GLY A 82 -15.33 7.45 -19.41
CA GLY A 82 -15.85 6.27 -20.10
C GLY A 82 -15.94 5.01 -19.22
N ASP A 83 -16.15 3.87 -19.87
CA ASP A 83 -16.14 2.58 -19.20
C ASP A 83 -14.76 2.21 -18.66
N PHE A 84 -14.76 1.49 -17.54
CA PHE A 84 -13.55 1.04 -16.86
C PHE A 84 -13.61 -0.46 -16.60
N ALA A 85 -13.00 -1.23 -17.51
CA ALA A 85 -12.87 -2.66 -17.39
C ALA A 85 -11.78 -3.03 -16.38
N GLN A 86 -12.14 -3.84 -15.39
CA GLN A 86 -11.22 -4.42 -14.42
C GLN A 86 -11.17 -5.94 -14.58
N PRO A 87 -10.01 -6.57 -14.36
CA PRO A 87 -9.90 -8.03 -14.44
C PRO A 87 -10.50 -8.68 -13.18
N LEU A 88 -11.81 -8.53 -12.93
CA LEU A 88 -12.47 -9.03 -11.72
C LEU A 88 -12.43 -10.57 -11.65
N PHE A 89 -12.42 -11.13 -10.43
CA PHE A 89 -12.70 -12.55 -10.24
C PHE A 89 -14.20 -12.84 -10.43
N ALA A 90 -14.51 -13.99 -11.02
CA ALA A 90 -15.88 -14.39 -11.33
C ALA A 90 -16.60 -14.99 -10.11
N ALA A 91 -17.91 -15.23 -10.25
CA ALA A 91 -18.69 -15.96 -9.26
C ALA A 91 -18.10 -17.37 -9.00
N GLY A 92 -18.08 -17.80 -7.74
CA GLY A 92 -17.40 -19.01 -7.27
C GLY A 92 -15.88 -18.87 -7.08
N GLN A 93 -15.32 -17.70 -7.40
CA GLN A 93 -13.89 -17.38 -7.29
C GLN A 93 -13.62 -16.08 -6.53
N GLU A 94 -14.58 -15.62 -5.74
CA GLU A 94 -14.60 -14.28 -5.15
C GLU A 94 -13.39 -14.04 -4.22
N ASN A 95 -12.84 -15.10 -3.63
CA ASN A 95 -11.69 -15.01 -2.75
C ASN A 95 -10.36 -14.99 -3.51
N GLY A 96 -10.35 -15.13 -4.84
CA GLY A 96 -9.20 -14.84 -5.69
C GLY A 96 -7.95 -15.63 -5.30
N SER A 97 -6.90 -14.93 -4.86
CA SER A 97 -5.65 -15.53 -4.35
C SER A 97 -5.75 -16.09 -2.93
N GLY A 98 -6.86 -15.84 -2.24
CA GLY A 98 -6.96 -15.92 -0.79
C GLY A 98 -6.48 -14.62 -0.15
N TYR A 99 -6.90 -14.36 1.08
CA TYR A 99 -6.55 -13.17 1.88
C TYR A 99 -6.68 -13.48 3.38
N LEU A 100 -6.12 -12.61 4.21
CA LEU A 100 -6.18 -12.67 5.67
C LEU A 100 -7.54 -12.20 6.17
N ARG A 101 -8.05 -12.87 7.19
CA ARG A 101 -9.19 -12.41 8.00
C ARG A 101 -8.87 -12.54 9.47
N ILE A 102 -9.50 -11.71 10.31
CA ILE A 102 -9.48 -11.93 11.76
C ILE A 102 -10.33 -13.17 12.07
N THR A 103 -9.75 -14.13 12.79
CA THR A 103 -10.43 -15.35 13.26
C THR A 103 -10.73 -15.31 14.76
N GLY A 104 -10.16 -14.35 15.48
CA GLY A 104 -10.39 -14.13 16.90
C GLY A 104 -9.37 -13.16 17.49
N PHE A 105 -9.33 -13.11 18.82
CA PHE A 105 -8.38 -12.30 19.58
C PHE A 105 -7.71 -13.18 20.63
N ALA A 106 -6.41 -12.96 20.84
CA ALA A 106 -5.71 -13.52 21.99
C ALA A 106 -6.20 -12.84 23.28
N SER A 107 -5.85 -13.41 24.44
CA SER A 107 -6.26 -12.89 25.75
C SER A 107 -5.76 -11.47 26.05
N ASP A 108 -4.72 -11.03 25.36
CA ASP A 108 -4.15 -9.68 25.44
C ASP A 108 -4.77 -8.70 24.42
N GLY A 109 -5.81 -9.12 23.70
CA GLY A 109 -6.48 -8.32 22.68
C GLY A 109 -5.76 -8.29 21.32
N THR A 110 -4.65 -9.01 21.14
CA THR A 110 -3.95 -9.09 19.86
C THR A 110 -4.82 -9.83 18.83
N PRO A 111 -5.02 -9.28 17.61
CA PRO A 111 -5.79 -9.95 16.56
C PRO A 111 -5.09 -11.25 16.12
N VAL A 112 -5.86 -12.33 16.05
CA VAL A 112 -5.44 -13.59 15.43
C VAL A 112 -5.99 -13.60 14.02
N THR A 113 -5.11 -13.77 13.03
CA THR A 113 -5.48 -13.85 11.63
C THR A 113 -5.42 -15.29 11.10
N GLY A 114 -6.23 -15.56 10.09
CA GLY A 114 -6.20 -16.81 9.33
C GLY A 114 -6.42 -16.54 7.84
N ASN A 115 -5.91 -17.43 6.99
CA ASN A 115 -6.10 -17.34 5.55
C ASN A 115 -7.47 -17.85 5.14
N VAL A 116 -8.12 -17.12 4.23
CA VAL A 116 -9.28 -17.58 3.48
C VAL A 116 -8.79 -18.41 2.30
N THR A 117 -9.17 -19.69 2.26
CA THR A 117 -8.68 -20.67 1.28
C THR A 117 -9.78 -21.36 0.47
N THR A 118 -11.04 -20.94 0.64
CA THR A 118 -12.19 -21.40 -0.16
C THR A 118 -12.43 -20.47 -1.34
N ASN A 119 -13.16 -20.92 -2.37
CA ASN A 119 -13.52 -20.12 -3.57
C ASN A 119 -12.32 -19.37 -4.17
N LEU A 120 -11.16 -20.04 -4.23
CA LEU A 120 -9.96 -19.49 -4.85
C LEU A 120 -10.08 -19.55 -6.37
N ALA A 121 -9.46 -18.60 -7.04
CA ALA A 121 -9.40 -18.54 -8.49
C ALA A 121 -8.28 -19.40 -9.08
N LEU A 122 -7.85 -20.47 -8.40
CA LEU A 122 -6.75 -21.32 -8.88
C LEU A 122 -7.22 -22.20 -10.04
N ARG A 123 -6.41 -22.28 -11.11
CA ARG A 123 -6.66 -23.18 -12.25
C ARG A 123 -5.77 -24.42 -12.18
N SER A 124 -6.08 -25.40 -13.03
CA SER A 124 -5.28 -26.62 -13.19
C SER A 124 -3.79 -26.29 -13.46
N GLY A 125 -2.89 -27.05 -12.83
CA GLY A 125 -1.44 -26.84 -12.89
C GLY A 125 -0.88 -25.82 -11.89
N ALA A 126 -1.72 -25.12 -11.13
CA ALA A 126 -1.26 -24.26 -10.04
C ALA A 126 -0.62 -25.07 -8.90
N THR A 127 0.45 -24.53 -8.31
CA THR A 127 1.09 -25.04 -7.09
C THR A 127 1.27 -23.92 -6.08
N ALA A 128 1.58 -24.23 -4.82
CA ALA A 128 1.86 -23.20 -3.82
C ALA A 128 3.05 -22.30 -4.20
N ALA A 129 4.10 -22.87 -4.82
CA ALA A 129 5.27 -22.11 -5.29
C ALA A 129 5.01 -21.36 -6.61
N ARG A 130 3.99 -21.77 -7.36
CA ARG A 130 3.64 -21.25 -8.69
C ARG A 130 2.13 -21.21 -8.82
N PRO A 131 1.45 -20.27 -8.13
CA PRO A 131 0.01 -20.16 -8.28
C PRO A 131 -0.29 -19.74 -9.71
N LEU A 132 -1.36 -20.28 -10.28
CA LEU A 132 -1.90 -19.84 -11.56
C LEU A 132 -3.36 -19.55 -11.35
N TYR A 133 -3.77 -18.34 -11.68
CA TYR A 133 -5.14 -17.89 -11.49
C TYR A 133 -5.94 -18.00 -12.79
N THR A 134 -7.26 -18.11 -12.70
CA THR A 134 -8.17 -18.10 -13.84
C THR A 134 -7.93 -16.85 -14.68
N LYS A 135 -7.61 -17.05 -15.97
CA LYS A 135 -7.27 -15.99 -16.93
C LYS A 135 -8.38 -14.96 -17.08
N TYR A 136 -7.99 -13.73 -17.39
CA TYR A 136 -8.84 -12.64 -17.84
C TYR A 136 -8.15 -11.97 -19.02
N THR A 137 -8.48 -12.37 -20.25
CA THR A 137 -7.74 -11.94 -21.46
C THR A 137 -8.41 -10.82 -22.24
N ASP A 138 -9.62 -10.41 -21.84
CA ASP A 138 -10.29 -9.27 -22.44
C ASP A 138 -9.52 -7.97 -22.16
N PRO A 139 -9.63 -6.96 -23.03
CA PRO A 139 -9.02 -5.66 -22.78
C PRO A 139 -9.45 -5.08 -21.43
N VAL A 140 -8.48 -4.62 -20.64
CA VAL A 140 -8.70 -4.00 -19.34
C VAL A 140 -8.12 -2.60 -19.26
N ASN A 141 -8.77 -1.75 -18.47
CA ASN A 141 -8.29 -0.42 -18.13
C ASN A 141 -7.38 -0.44 -16.88
N ASN A 142 -7.62 -1.39 -15.96
CA ASN A 142 -6.76 -1.57 -14.79
C ASN A 142 -5.63 -2.56 -15.11
N LEU A 143 -4.42 -2.03 -15.25
CA LEU A 143 -3.18 -2.78 -15.47
C LEU A 143 -2.40 -3.00 -14.17
N GLY A 144 -3.01 -2.86 -12.99
CA GLY A 144 -2.36 -3.15 -11.72
C GLY A 144 -1.89 -4.60 -11.62
N VAL A 145 -0.59 -4.81 -11.36
CA VAL A 145 0.00 -6.15 -11.17
C VAL A 145 0.64 -6.26 -9.78
N PRO A 146 0.08 -7.04 -8.85
CA PRO A 146 0.68 -7.25 -7.54
C PRO A 146 2.13 -7.76 -7.63
N GLY A 147 3.00 -7.16 -6.83
CA GLY A 147 4.43 -7.48 -6.78
C GLY A 147 5.32 -6.91 -7.89
N ILE A 148 4.77 -6.26 -8.93
CA ILE A 148 5.60 -5.69 -10.00
C ILE A 148 6.44 -4.49 -9.52
N ARG A 149 7.69 -4.44 -9.97
CA ARG A 149 8.63 -3.33 -9.78
C ARG A 149 8.85 -2.56 -11.08
N LEU A 150 9.39 -1.34 -11.00
CA LEU A 150 9.85 -0.64 -12.19
C LEU A 150 10.92 -1.48 -12.91
N SER A 151 11.82 -2.13 -12.18
CA SER A 151 12.86 -2.99 -12.75
C SER A 151 12.34 -4.11 -13.66
N ASP A 152 11.09 -4.55 -13.47
CA ASP A 152 10.52 -5.72 -14.14
C ASP A 152 9.80 -5.38 -15.45
N ILE A 153 9.53 -4.09 -15.73
CA ILE A 153 8.58 -3.71 -16.78
C ILE A 153 9.02 -4.07 -18.20
N GLU A 154 10.32 -4.26 -18.42
CA GLU A 154 10.93 -4.67 -19.69
C GLU A 154 11.28 -6.16 -19.74
N THR A 155 11.01 -6.92 -18.67
CA THR A 155 11.34 -8.35 -18.61
C THR A 155 10.39 -9.15 -19.50
N ALA A 156 10.91 -9.68 -20.62
CA ALA A 156 10.18 -10.60 -21.47
C ALA A 156 9.83 -11.87 -20.68
N GLY A 157 8.58 -12.33 -20.81
CA GLY A 157 8.13 -13.51 -20.07
C GLY A 157 7.71 -13.23 -18.62
N TYR A 158 7.72 -11.97 -18.16
CA TYR A 158 7.23 -11.62 -16.81
C TYR A 158 5.77 -12.04 -16.60
N GLY A 159 4.95 -12.06 -17.66
CA GLY A 159 3.57 -12.55 -17.65
C GLY A 159 3.41 -13.98 -18.16
N SER A 160 4.46 -14.80 -18.12
CA SER A 160 4.36 -16.22 -18.46
C SER A 160 3.96 -17.06 -17.24
N THR A 161 3.64 -18.34 -17.44
CA THR A 161 3.43 -19.31 -16.35
C THR A 161 4.64 -19.48 -15.43
N GLN A 162 5.81 -19.00 -15.87
CA GLN A 162 7.03 -18.99 -15.08
C GLN A 162 7.29 -17.67 -14.35
N GLY A 163 6.54 -16.61 -14.68
CA GLY A 163 6.71 -15.27 -14.15
C GLY A 163 5.69 -14.92 -13.07
N ASN A 164 5.23 -13.66 -13.09
CA ASN A 164 4.26 -13.12 -12.15
C ASN A 164 2.84 -13.63 -12.49
N PRO A 165 2.17 -14.33 -11.56
CA PRO A 165 0.89 -14.98 -11.81
C PRO A 165 -0.28 -14.00 -12.05
N TYR A 166 -0.15 -12.76 -11.58
CA TYR A 166 -1.17 -11.73 -11.78
C TYR A 166 -1.04 -11.08 -13.15
N PHE A 167 0.18 -10.84 -13.63
CA PHE A 167 0.37 -10.39 -15.01
C PHE A 167 0.08 -11.50 -16.02
N GLU A 168 0.46 -12.74 -15.68
CA GLU A 168 0.12 -13.94 -16.42
C GLU A 168 -1.39 -14.09 -16.61
N ARG A 169 -2.16 -13.89 -15.53
CA ARG A 169 -3.62 -13.91 -15.57
C ARG A 169 -4.20 -12.98 -16.63
N ILE A 170 -3.64 -11.78 -16.80
CA ILE A 170 -4.13 -10.78 -17.76
C ILE A 170 -3.38 -10.77 -19.10
N THR A 171 -2.54 -11.77 -19.35
CA THR A 171 -1.74 -11.86 -20.58
C THR A 171 -2.22 -13.04 -21.43
N PRO A 172 -2.63 -12.81 -22.69
CA PRO A 172 -2.96 -13.90 -23.59
C PRO A 172 -1.78 -14.87 -23.77
N ASP A 173 -2.04 -16.17 -23.87
CA ASP A 173 -0.97 -17.18 -23.97
C ASP A 173 -0.11 -16.99 -25.23
N ALA A 174 -0.72 -16.55 -26.34
CA ALA A 174 -0.01 -16.19 -27.57
C ALA A 174 0.93 -14.97 -27.43
N GLN A 175 0.87 -14.26 -26.30
CA GLN A 175 1.64 -13.06 -25.98
C GLN A 175 2.43 -13.24 -24.66
N ALA A 176 2.78 -14.47 -24.28
CA ALA A 176 3.45 -14.76 -23.01
C ALA A 176 4.77 -14.00 -22.80
N THR A 177 5.44 -13.56 -23.89
CA THR A 177 6.68 -12.77 -23.84
C THR A 177 6.46 -11.26 -23.84
N GLN A 178 5.22 -10.78 -23.99
CA GLN A 178 4.90 -9.35 -23.96
C GLN A 178 5.34 -8.74 -22.63
N THR A 179 6.13 -7.68 -22.71
CA THR A 179 6.57 -6.94 -21.53
C THR A 179 5.44 -6.08 -20.98
N TYR A 180 5.50 -5.77 -19.69
CA TYR A 180 4.51 -4.88 -19.08
C TYR A 180 4.53 -3.48 -19.71
N LEU A 181 5.72 -2.96 -20.04
CA LEU A 181 5.88 -1.68 -20.75
C LEU A 181 5.18 -1.71 -22.11
N ALA A 182 5.33 -2.79 -22.89
CA ALA A 182 4.65 -2.93 -24.18
C ALA A 182 3.12 -2.97 -24.00
N ARG A 183 2.61 -3.64 -22.95
CA ARG A 183 1.18 -3.64 -22.63
C ARG A 183 0.68 -2.24 -22.28
N ALA A 184 1.41 -1.50 -21.45
CA ALA A 184 1.05 -0.14 -21.06
C ALA A 184 1.07 0.81 -22.27
N ALA A 185 2.08 0.70 -23.15
CA ALA A 185 2.17 1.50 -24.37
C ALA A 185 0.98 1.24 -25.33
N ALA A 186 0.56 -0.02 -25.47
CA ALA A 186 -0.57 -0.41 -26.31
C ALA A 186 -1.94 0.01 -25.75
N SER A 187 -2.00 0.51 -24.51
CA SER A 187 -3.27 0.86 -23.86
C SER A 187 -3.90 2.16 -24.39
N ASN A 188 -3.10 3.04 -25.01
CA ASN A 188 -3.52 4.31 -25.62
C ASN A 188 -4.51 5.14 -24.75
N PRO A 189 -4.10 5.62 -23.56
CA PRO A 189 -4.98 6.39 -22.68
C PRO A 189 -5.29 7.78 -23.23
N THR A 190 -6.43 8.36 -22.83
CA THR A 190 -6.65 9.82 -22.85
C THR A 190 -6.34 10.44 -21.49
N PHE A 191 -6.53 9.65 -20.43
CA PHE A 191 -6.08 9.95 -19.07
C PHE A 191 -5.47 8.71 -18.41
N PHE A 192 -4.44 8.88 -17.56
CA PHE A 192 -3.90 7.77 -16.79
C PHE A 192 -3.60 8.11 -15.33
N THR A 193 -3.55 7.08 -14.49
CA THR A 193 -2.88 7.14 -13.19
C THR A 193 -1.70 6.18 -13.20
N ASN A 194 -0.53 6.62 -12.73
CA ASN A 194 0.65 5.78 -12.56
C ASN A 194 1.11 5.79 -11.09
N TRP A 195 0.96 4.66 -10.40
CA TRP A 195 1.47 4.45 -9.05
C TRP A 195 2.35 3.20 -8.96
N LEU A 196 3.30 3.11 -9.88
CA LEU A 196 4.32 2.07 -9.90
C LEU A 196 5.60 2.54 -9.18
N GLY A 197 6.30 1.62 -8.51
CA GLY A 197 7.57 1.91 -7.83
C GLY A 197 7.67 1.46 -6.37
N ASN A 198 6.54 1.21 -5.70
CA ASN A 198 6.55 0.86 -4.27
C ASN A 198 7.35 -0.42 -3.97
N ASN A 199 7.22 -1.44 -4.83
CA ASN A 199 7.90 -2.73 -4.67
C ASN A 199 9.42 -2.65 -4.88
N ASP A 200 9.93 -1.58 -5.49
CA ASP A 200 11.36 -1.37 -5.74
C ASP A 200 12.15 -1.14 -4.44
N VAL A 201 11.47 -0.83 -3.33
CA VAL A 201 12.04 -0.79 -1.97
C VAL A 201 11.32 -1.73 -0.99
N LEU A 202 10.00 -1.90 -1.14
CA LEU A 202 9.17 -2.64 -0.16
C LEU A 202 9.60 -4.10 -0.01
N GLY A 203 9.94 -4.79 -1.10
CA GLY A 203 10.34 -6.19 -1.05
C GLY A 203 11.62 -6.41 -0.24
N TYR A 204 12.58 -5.51 -0.36
CA TYR A 204 13.81 -5.52 0.45
C TYR A 204 13.51 -5.24 1.92
N ALA A 205 12.72 -4.19 2.19
CA ALA A 205 12.37 -3.80 3.54
C ALA A 205 11.59 -4.89 4.29
N THR A 206 10.56 -5.46 3.67
CA THR A 206 9.67 -6.47 4.31
C THR A 206 10.33 -7.83 4.48
N ALA A 207 11.41 -8.10 3.74
CA ALA A 207 12.30 -9.22 3.95
C ALA A 207 13.35 -8.98 5.05
N GLY A 208 13.30 -7.83 5.72
CA GLY A 208 14.24 -7.43 6.78
C GLY A 208 15.66 -7.22 6.27
N GLY A 209 15.82 -6.78 5.01
CA GLY A 209 17.13 -6.59 4.38
C GLY A 209 17.85 -7.89 3.99
N ALA A 210 17.29 -9.07 4.30
CA ALA A 210 17.88 -10.35 3.90
C ALA A 210 17.65 -10.65 2.42
N ALA A 211 16.42 -10.51 1.93
CA ALA A 211 16.04 -10.95 0.58
C ALA A 211 15.50 -9.81 -0.28
N SER A 212 15.31 -10.11 -1.57
CA SER A 212 15.06 -9.10 -2.60
C SER A 212 16.19 -8.08 -2.71
N ASN A 213 16.10 -7.18 -3.69
CA ASN A 213 17.07 -6.11 -3.87
C ASN A 213 16.33 -4.79 -4.09
N ILE A 214 16.90 -3.71 -3.56
CA ILE A 214 16.50 -2.36 -3.95
C ILE A 214 16.88 -2.15 -5.42
N THR A 215 15.94 -1.67 -6.23
CA THR A 215 16.21 -1.36 -7.64
C THR A 215 17.30 -0.28 -7.74
N ALA A 216 18.24 -0.41 -8.70
CA ALA A 216 19.25 0.63 -8.90
C ALA A 216 18.58 1.94 -9.35
N THR A 217 18.96 3.09 -8.77
CA THR A 217 18.38 4.41 -9.11
C THR A 217 18.43 4.74 -10.60
N THR A 218 19.52 4.36 -11.29
CA THR A 218 19.66 4.55 -12.73
C THR A 218 18.64 3.75 -13.52
N ASP A 219 18.45 2.47 -13.18
CA ASP A 219 17.47 1.57 -13.81
C ASP A 219 16.03 2.03 -13.54
N PHE A 220 15.74 2.41 -12.28
CA PHE A 220 14.44 2.98 -11.91
C PHE A 220 14.12 4.24 -12.73
N THR A 221 15.08 5.17 -12.82
CA THR A 221 14.91 6.45 -13.53
C THR A 221 14.66 6.22 -15.01
N ASP A 222 15.45 5.37 -15.66
CA ASP A 222 15.28 5.04 -17.08
C ASP A 222 13.90 4.42 -17.35
N LYS A 223 13.52 3.40 -16.58
CA LYS A 223 12.24 2.69 -16.77
C LYS A 223 11.03 3.54 -16.42
N ASN A 224 11.11 4.38 -15.39
CA ASN A 224 10.08 5.39 -15.11
C ASN A 224 9.91 6.34 -16.31
N ASN A 225 11.02 6.84 -16.86
CA ASN A 225 10.99 7.74 -18.01
C ASN A 225 10.36 7.10 -19.24
N LYS A 226 10.74 5.85 -19.56
CA LYS A 226 10.16 5.07 -20.66
C LYS A 226 8.67 4.84 -20.49
N LEU A 227 8.23 4.44 -19.29
CA LEU A 227 6.82 4.19 -19.01
C LEU A 227 5.97 5.46 -19.15
N VAL A 228 6.39 6.57 -18.54
CA VAL A 228 5.66 7.83 -18.63
C VAL A 228 5.69 8.39 -20.06
N ASN A 229 6.81 8.25 -20.80
CA ASN A 229 6.87 8.59 -22.21
C ASN A 229 5.85 7.79 -23.04
N ALA A 230 5.75 6.47 -22.81
CA ALA A 230 4.78 5.63 -23.51
C ALA A 230 3.33 6.05 -23.23
N LEU A 231 2.99 6.34 -21.97
CA LEU A 231 1.64 6.75 -21.58
C LEU A 231 1.26 8.14 -22.13
N THR A 232 2.24 9.02 -22.34
CA THR A 232 2.02 10.39 -22.84
C THR A 232 2.26 10.53 -24.34
N ALA A 233 2.62 9.46 -25.05
CA ALA A 233 3.02 9.50 -26.47
C ALA A 233 1.95 10.12 -27.38
N ASN A 234 0.68 9.92 -27.04
CA ASN A 234 -0.48 10.43 -27.78
C ASN A 234 -1.18 11.60 -27.06
N GLY A 235 -0.46 12.34 -26.22
CA GLY A 235 -0.97 13.56 -25.57
C GLY A 235 -1.83 13.33 -24.32
N ALA A 236 -1.90 12.10 -23.81
CA ALA A 236 -2.66 11.78 -22.60
C ALA A 236 -2.20 12.64 -21.41
N LYS A 237 -3.18 13.16 -20.66
CA LYS A 237 -2.93 13.74 -19.34
C LYS A 237 -2.90 12.64 -18.29
N GLY A 238 -2.45 12.94 -17.08
CA GLY A 238 -2.44 11.92 -16.05
C GLY A 238 -1.93 12.38 -14.71
N LEU A 239 -2.16 11.52 -13.72
CA LEU A 239 -1.64 11.64 -12.37
C LEU A 239 -0.54 10.62 -12.16
N VAL A 240 0.63 11.07 -11.74
CA VAL A 240 1.66 10.21 -11.18
C VAL A 240 1.66 10.33 -9.66
N VAL A 241 1.94 9.23 -8.99
CA VAL A 241 1.97 9.16 -7.53
C VAL A 241 3.35 8.70 -7.11
N ASN A 242 3.99 9.43 -6.21
CA ASN A 242 5.30 9.04 -5.70
C ASN A 242 5.20 7.87 -4.70
N ILE A 243 6.32 7.46 -4.12
CA ILE A 243 6.44 6.29 -3.24
C ILE A 243 6.37 6.75 -1.78
N PRO A 244 5.46 6.21 -0.95
CA PRO A 244 5.41 6.52 0.48
C PRO A 244 6.63 5.93 1.21
N ASP A 245 6.90 6.42 2.43
CA ASP A 245 7.90 5.77 3.29
C ASP A 245 7.37 4.41 3.76
N VAL A 246 7.84 3.35 3.10
CA VAL A 246 7.42 1.96 3.38
C VAL A 246 7.82 1.49 4.79
N THR A 247 8.70 2.20 5.50
CA THR A 247 9.12 1.85 6.86
C THR A 247 8.16 2.38 7.93
N THR A 248 7.14 3.16 7.53
CA THR A 248 6.15 3.78 8.44
C THR A 248 4.81 3.05 8.46
N VAL A 249 4.63 2.05 7.60
CA VAL A 249 3.40 1.24 7.54
C VAL A 249 3.28 0.32 8.76
N PRO A 250 2.06 -0.12 9.13
CA PRO A 250 1.84 -1.02 10.27
C PRO A 250 2.71 -2.26 10.32
N PHE A 251 3.16 -2.75 9.16
CA PHE A 251 4.09 -3.86 9.08
C PHE A 251 5.34 -3.65 9.94
N PHE A 252 5.79 -2.40 10.14
CA PHE A 252 6.97 -2.08 10.97
C PHE A 252 6.63 -1.38 12.28
N THR A 253 5.46 -0.75 12.38
CA THR A 253 5.10 0.10 13.54
C THR A 253 4.25 -0.62 14.59
N THR A 254 3.88 -1.88 14.36
CA THR A 254 2.99 -2.64 15.26
C THR A 254 3.74 -3.39 16.37
N VAL A 255 4.78 -4.17 16.03
CA VAL A 255 5.37 -5.14 16.98
C VAL A 255 6.40 -4.50 17.91
N GLY A 256 7.22 -3.58 17.39
CA GLY A 256 8.28 -2.91 18.15
C GLY A 256 7.82 -2.27 19.47
N PRO A 257 6.73 -1.48 19.49
CA PRO A 257 6.24 -0.84 20.71
C PRO A 257 5.86 -1.84 21.81
N VAL A 258 5.12 -2.90 21.45
CA VAL A 258 4.72 -3.95 22.39
C VAL A 258 5.94 -4.70 22.91
N LEU A 259 6.85 -5.07 21.99
CA LEU A 259 8.09 -5.76 22.33
C LEU A 259 8.95 -4.98 23.32
N LYS A 260 9.18 -3.68 23.06
CA LYS A 260 9.96 -2.81 23.95
C LYS A 260 9.36 -2.77 25.35
N ALA A 261 8.05 -2.61 25.45
CA ALA A 261 7.35 -2.58 26.73
C ALA A 261 7.50 -3.91 27.50
N THR A 262 7.32 -5.04 26.80
CA THR A 262 7.50 -6.38 27.40
C THR A 262 8.93 -6.59 27.90
N LEU A 263 9.95 -6.24 27.12
CA LEU A 263 11.35 -6.42 27.51
C LEU A 263 11.75 -5.51 28.67
N THR A 264 11.24 -4.28 28.68
CA THR A 264 11.45 -3.33 29.78
C THR A 264 10.86 -3.87 31.08
N ALA A 265 9.61 -4.36 31.03
CA ALA A 265 8.97 -4.97 32.21
C ALA A 265 9.70 -6.23 32.69
N ALA A 266 10.26 -7.02 31.76
CA ALA A 266 11.03 -8.21 32.08
C ALA A 266 12.51 -7.94 32.43
N SER A 267 12.94 -6.67 32.50
CA SER A 267 14.35 -6.27 32.72
C SER A 267 15.35 -6.91 31.75
N VAL A 268 14.94 -7.16 30.50
CA VAL A 268 15.84 -7.66 29.46
C VAL A 268 16.58 -6.45 28.86
N PRO A 269 17.91 -6.36 28.97
CA PRO A 269 18.65 -5.14 28.62
C PRO A 269 18.79 -4.93 27.11
N GLY A 270 18.68 -6.00 26.33
CA GLY A 270 18.88 -5.96 24.89
C GLY A 270 18.69 -7.33 24.23
N LEU A 271 18.85 -7.34 22.91
CA LEU A 271 18.67 -8.51 22.06
C LEU A 271 19.88 -8.67 21.14
N ILE A 272 20.04 -9.87 20.61
CA ILE A 272 20.92 -10.15 19.47
C ILE A 272 20.04 -10.38 18.25
N ILE A 273 20.21 -9.54 17.24
CA ILE A 273 19.53 -9.62 15.95
C ILE A 273 20.51 -10.04 14.86
N GLN A 274 19.99 -10.46 13.70
CA GLN A 274 20.76 -10.56 12.47
C GLN A 274 20.40 -9.45 11.49
N THR A 275 21.40 -8.96 10.74
CA THR A 275 21.28 -7.88 9.74
C THR A 275 22.07 -8.25 8.48
N GLY A 276 21.56 -7.92 7.29
CA GLY A 276 22.23 -8.17 6.00
C GLY A 276 22.31 -9.65 5.58
N SER A 277 21.90 -9.90 4.33
CA SER A 277 21.97 -11.13 3.50
C SER A 277 21.05 -12.34 3.80
N ALA A 278 20.41 -12.80 2.72
CA ALA A 278 19.77 -14.09 2.51
C ALA A 278 20.77 -15.14 1.99
N PHE A 279 20.44 -16.41 2.24
CA PHE A 279 20.97 -17.66 1.67
C PHE A 279 22.44 -17.63 1.22
N GLY A 280 23.38 -18.04 2.09
CA GLY A 280 24.70 -18.39 1.57
C GLY A 280 25.93 -18.56 2.49
N GLY A 281 25.87 -18.42 3.82
CA GLY A 281 27.03 -18.82 4.63
C GLY A 281 27.14 -18.17 6.00
N PRO A 282 28.07 -18.67 6.84
CA PRO A 282 28.12 -18.36 8.26
C PRO A 282 28.85 -17.05 8.46
N THR A 283 28.23 -16.08 9.11
CA THR A 283 29.04 -15.11 9.84
C THR A 283 28.35 -14.64 11.11
N SER A 284 29.01 -14.87 12.23
CA SER A 284 28.84 -14.07 13.45
C SER A 284 28.93 -12.56 13.19
N SER A 285 29.49 -12.11 12.05
CA SER A 285 29.58 -10.68 11.66
C SER A 285 28.23 -10.01 11.45
N ASN A 286 27.20 -10.77 11.09
CA ASN A 286 25.87 -10.23 10.81
C ASN A 286 25.01 -10.18 12.08
N ARG A 287 25.56 -10.59 13.23
CA ARG A 287 24.90 -10.52 14.53
C ARG A 287 25.16 -9.15 15.15
N LYS A 288 24.09 -8.42 15.45
CA LYS A 288 24.15 -7.10 16.07
C LYS A 288 23.49 -7.19 17.44
N GLN A 289 24.22 -6.77 18.47
CA GLN A 289 23.64 -6.53 19.78
C GLN A 289 22.93 -5.17 19.76
N ILE A 290 21.68 -5.14 20.19
CA ILE A 290 20.87 -3.93 20.30
C ILE A 290 20.38 -3.78 21.74
N ALA A 291 20.28 -2.55 22.22
CA ALA A 291 19.65 -2.28 23.51
C ALA A 291 18.12 -2.34 23.38
N THR A 292 17.41 -2.65 24.47
CA THR A 292 15.93 -2.55 24.49
C THR A 292 15.46 -1.14 24.14
N THR A 293 16.22 -0.11 24.52
CA THR A 293 15.97 1.29 24.16
C THR A 293 16.09 1.58 22.66
N ASP A 294 16.81 0.72 21.91
CA ASP A 294 16.97 0.89 20.47
C ASP A 294 15.73 0.43 19.69
N ILE A 295 14.84 -0.35 20.29
CA ILE A 295 13.59 -0.78 19.66
C ILE A 295 12.65 0.42 19.54
N ARG A 296 12.10 0.64 18.35
CA ARG A 296 11.20 1.75 18.09
C ARG A 296 9.88 1.58 18.86
N ASP A 297 9.52 2.59 19.65
CA ASP A 297 8.25 2.66 20.36
C ASP A 297 7.17 3.42 19.58
N ALA A 298 5.97 3.49 20.18
CA ALA A 298 4.81 4.15 19.58
C ALA A 298 4.99 5.67 19.40
N ALA A 299 5.92 6.29 20.12
CA ALA A 299 6.28 7.69 19.94
C ALA A 299 7.34 7.89 18.83
N GLY A 300 7.77 6.80 18.19
CA GLY A 300 8.81 6.82 17.16
C GLY A 300 10.24 6.86 17.71
N THR A 301 10.44 6.72 19.02
CA THR A 301 11.77 6.72 19.63
C THR A 301 12.39 5.33 19.56
N GLY A 302 13.60 5.25 19.01
CA GLY A 302 14.31 4.00 18.74
C GLY A 302 14.53 3.80 17.24
N ARG A 303 15.56 3.02 16.93
CA ARG A 303 16.11 2.87 15.58
C ARG A 303 15.88 1.49 14.95
N GLN A 304 15.49 0.48 15.72
CA GLN A 304 15.22 -0.87 15.21
C GLN A 304 13.72 -1.07 14.98
N LEU A 305 13.36 -1.54 13.79
CA LEU A 305 11.98 -1.86 13.42
C LEU A 305 11.77 -3.37 13.46
N PHE A 306 10.68 -3.82 14.09
CA PHE A 306 10.29 -5.23 14.11
C PHE A 306 9.12 -5.47 13.16
N THR A 307 9.24 -6.48 12.30
CA THR A 307 8.23 -6.77 11.29
C THR A 307 6.98 -7.39 11.92
N LEU A 308 5.82 -7.20 11.29
CA LEU A 308 4.57 -7.82 11.72
C LEU A 308 4.66 -9.35 11.72
N LEU A 309 5.49 -9.93 10.84
CA LEU A 309 5.82 -11.36 10.80
C LEU A 309 6.46 -11.86 12.10
N SER A 310 7.10 -11.00 12.88
CA SER A 310 7.74 -11.36 14.14
C SER A 310 6.75 -11.52 15.31
N SER A 311 5.52 -11.01 15.18
CA SER A 311 4.49 -11.02 16.23
C SER A 311 4.29 -12.39 16.93
N PRO A 312 4.16 -13.54 16.23
CA PRO A 312 4.00 -14.83 16.90
C PRO A 312 5.28 -15.36 17.58
N TYR A 313 6.44 -14.74 17.33
CA TYR A 313 7.75 -15.22 17.79
C TYR A 313 8.36 -14.37 18.90
N VAL A 314 7.97 -13.09 19.03
CA VAL A 314 8.54 -12.22 20.07
C VAL A 314 8.27 -12.72 21.49
N ARG A 315 7.16 -13.43 21.73
CA ARG A 315 6.87 -14.09 23.02
C ARG A 315 7.81 -15.26 23.35
N LEU A 316 8.63 -15.70 22.41
CA LEU A 316 9.57 -16.81 22.58
C LEU A 316 10.96 -16.32 23.02
N ILE A 317 11.18 -15.01 23.15
CA ILE A 317 12.45 -14.47 23.64
C ILE A 317 12.76 -15.09 25.01
N ASN A 318 14.05 -15.37 25.26
CA ASN A 318 14.56 -16.12 26.41
C ASN A 318 14.16 -17.61 26.48
N GLN A 319 13.32 -18.13 25.58
CA GLN A 319 13.00 -19.56 25.54
C GLN A 319 14.03 -20.30 24.68
N ARG A 320 14.32 -21.56 25.04
CA ARG A 320 15.17 -22.46 24.23
C ARG A 320 14.31 -23.12 23.16
N THR A 321 14.31 -22.55 21.95
CA THR A 321 13.46 -23.02 20.85
C THR A 321 14.03 -22.68 19.48
N GLY A 322 13.72 -23.53 18.49
CA GLY A 322 14.00 -23.31 17.07
C GLY A 322 12.79 -22.87 16.25
N ARG A 323 11.65 -22.55 16.88
CA ARG A 323 10.38 -22.29 16.16
C ARG A 323 10.48 -21.13 15.17
N ALA A 324 11.13 -20.03 15.55
CA ALA A 324 11.41 -18.90 14.66
C ALA A 324 12.19 -19.32 13.41
N TRP A 325 13.26 -20.09 13.60
CA TRP A 325 14.11 -20.58 12.52
C TRP A 325 13.44 -21.59 11.60
N ARG A 326 12.56 -22.45 12.14
CA ARG A 326 11.73 -23.34 11.32
C ARG A 326 10.81 -22.55 10.39
N PHE A 327 10.24 -21.44 10.87
CA PHE A 327 9.42 -20.57 10.04
C PHE A 327 10.23 -19.86 8.95
N VAL A 328 11.41 -19.34 9.28
CA VAL A 328 12.31 -18.74 8.29
C VAL A 328 12.69 -19.77 7.22
N TYR A 329 13.05 -20.99 7.65
CA TYR A 329 13.38 -22.07 6.74
C TYR A 329 12.20 -22.47 5.84
N SER A 330 10.97 -22.51 6.37
CA SER A 330 9.80 -22.86 5.56
C SER A 330 9.51 -21.85 4.46
N GLN A 331 9.97 -20.59 4.57
CA GLN A 331 9.83 -19.60 3.50
C GLN A 331 10.71 -19.91 2.27
N SER A 332 11.70 -20.79 2.40
CA SER A 332 12.61 -21.16 1.31
C SER A 332 12.00 -22.12 0.29
N GLY A 333 10.88 -22.77 0.63
CA GLY A 333 10.31 -23.87 -0.15
C GLY A 333 11.15 -25.15 -0.16
N GLN A 334 12.27 -25.20 0.58
CA GLN A 334 13.15 -26.38 0.64
C GLN A 334 12.56 -27.50 1.51
N PRO A 335 12.91 -28.77 1.25
CA PRO A 335 12.41 -29.91 2.02
C PRO A 335 12.78 -29.82 3.50
N ALA A 336 11.85 -30.15 4.41
CA ALA A 336 12.06 -30.09 5.86
C ALA A 336 13.33 -30.81 6.35
N ALA A 337 13.76 -31.87 5.65
CA ALA A 337 14.97 -32.62 5.96
C ALA A 337 16.27 -31.79 5.90
N GLY A 338 16.29 -30.67 5.15
CA GLY A 338 17.46 -29.79 5.07
C GLY A 338 17.59 -28.80 6.23
N PHE A 339 16.63 -28.77 7.17
CA PHE A 339 16.64 -27.81 8.28
C PHE A 339 17.88 -27.91 9.19
N PRO A 340 18.41 -29.09 9.56
CA PRO A 340 19.64 -29.18 10.36
C PRO A 340 20.86 -28.59 9.64
N LEU A 341 20.98 -28.81 8.33
CA LEU A 341 22.06 -28.23 7.52
C LEU A 341 21.94 -26.71 7.43
N PHE A 342 20.72 -26.20 7.31
CA PHE A 342 20.45 -24.77 7.37
C PHE A 342 20.89 -24.17 8.72
N LEU A 343 20.53 -24.77 9.85
CA LEU A 343 20.98 -24.29 11.16
C LEU A 343 22.51 -24.29 11.27
N ALA A 344 23.17 -25.36 10.83
CA ALA A 344 24.62 -25.45 10.83
C ALA A 344 25.27 -24.37 9.94
N ALA A 345 24.74 -24.16 8.73
CA ALA A 345 25.24 -23.16 7.79
C ALA A 345 25.11 -21.72 8.33
N TYR A 346 24.12 -21.44 9.18
CA TYR A 346 23.91 -20.14 9.82
C TYR A 346 24.51 -20.04 11.24
N GLY A 347 25.16 -21.11 11.71
CA GLY A 347 25.75 -21.19 13.05
C GLY A 347 24.73 -21.04 14.18
N ILE A 348 23.51 -21.57 13.98
CA ILE A 348 22.38 -21.41 14.90
C ILE A 348 22.28 -22.61 15.85
N ASP A 349 22.31 -22.34 17.14
CA ASP A 349 22.05 -23.30 18.21
C ASP A 349 20.68 -23.05 18.83
N THR A 350 19.68 -23.84 18.43
CA THR A 350 18.31 -23.72 18.95
C THR A 350 18.13 -24.20 20.39
N THR A 351 19.18 -24.76 21.01
CA THR A 351 19.20 -25.09 22.45
C THR A 351 19.59 -23.88 23.32
N ALA A 352 20.16 -22.83 22.72
CA ALA A 352 20.40 -21.55 23.37
C ALA A 352 19.13 -20.68 23.41
N THR A 353 19.11 -19.69 24.30
CA THR A 353 17.97 -18.78 24.47
C THR A 353 17.76 -17.90 23.25
N PHE A 354 16.53 -17.93 22.70
CA PHE A 354 16.16 -17.16 21.52
C PHE A 354 16.22 -15.66 21.78
N GLY A 355 16.87 -14.93 20.87
CA GLY A 355 16.97 -13.48 20.85
C GLY A 355 17.94 -12.85 21.86
N THR A 356 18.40 -13.58 22.87
CA THR A 356 19.33 -13.08 23.89
C THR A 356 20.68 -13.79 23.91
N SER A 357 20.77 -14.98 23.29
CA SER A 357 22.05 -15.63 23.03
C SER A 357 22.54 -15.27 21.64
N ALA A 358 23.84 -15.00 21.52
CA ALA A 358 24.48 -14.87 20.22
C ALA A 358 24.29 -16.12 19.36
N ALA A 359 24.15 -17.31 19.96
CA ALA A 359 23.98 -18.57 19.24
C ALA A 359 22.55 -18.77 18.69
N ASN A 360 21.55 -18.03 19.17
CA ASN A 360 20.16 -18.11 18.69
C ASN A 360 19.56 -16.70 18.51
N PRO A 361 20.11 -15.88 17.60
CA PRO A 361 19.69 -14.50 17.40
C PRO A 361 18.30 -14.42 16.75
N ILE A 362 17.70 -13.24 16.79
CA ILE A 362 16.48 -12.92 16.03
C ILE A 362 16.84 -12.87 14.54
N PRO A 363 16.14 -13.64 13.67
CA PRO A 363 16.41 -13.65 12.24
C PRO A 363 16.17 -12.28 11.59
N SER A 364 16.95 -11.97 10.55
CA SER A 364 16.79 -10.73 9.78
C SER A 364 15.37 -10.56 9.22
N LEU A 365 14.65 -11.63 8.82
CA LEU A 365 13.23 -11.54 8.40
C LEU A 365 12.28 -10.86 9.43
N PHE A 366 12.68 -10.80 10.71
CA PHE A 366 11.89 -10.24 11.80
C PHE A 366 12.24 -8.81 12.17
N VAL A 367 13.30 -8.25 11.60
CA VAL A 367 13.86 -6.95 11.99
C VAL A 367 14.42 -6.23 10.78
N LEU A 368 14.17 -4.93 10.68
CA LEU A 368 14.83 -4.06 9.72
C LEU A 368 15.69 -3.07 10.51
N ASP A 369 17.01 -3.19 10.36
CA ASP A 369 17.96 -2.41 11.12
C ASP A 369 18.08 -0.96 10.59
N ASP A 370 18.78 -0.10 11.33
CA ASP A 370 18.91 1.31 10.99
C ASP A 370 19.74 1.55 9.72
N VAL A 371 20.72 0.68 9.42
CA VAL A 371 21.47 0.74 8.16
C VAL A 371 20.56 0.38 6.99
N GLU A 372 19.83 -0.73 7.08
CA GLU A 372 18.88 -1.18 6.07
C GLU A 372 17.76 -0.14 5.83
N GLN A 373 17.23 0.48 6.89
CA GLN A 373 16.29 1.60 6.79
C GLN A 373 16.89 2.80 6.05
N GLY A 374 18.17 3.11 6.31
CA GLY A 374 18.90 4.18 5.62
C GLY A 374 19.00 3.93 4.11
N LEU A 375 19.22 2.67 3.69
CA LEU A 375 19.23 2.27 2.28
C LEU A 375 17.84 2.47 1.65
N VAL A 376 16.79 1.99 2.32
CA VAL A 376 15.39 2.15 1.87
C VAL A 376 15.02 3.62 1.70
N ARG A 377 15.36 4.46 2.67
CA ARG A 377 15.05 5.91 2.63
C ARG A 377 15.80 6.61 1.51
N THR A 378 17.10 6.35 1.37
CA THR A 378 17.93 6.94 0.31
C THR A 378 17.37 6.60 -1.08
N ALA A 379 17.03 5.34 -1.32
CA ALA A 379 16.44 4.91 -2.58
C ALA A 379 15.07 5.53 -2.82
N THR A 380 14.19 5.53 -1.81
CA THR A 380 12.85 6.14 -1.91
C THR A 380 12.93 7.62 -2.29
N THR A 381 13.82 8.39 -1.66
CA THR A 381 14.04 9.80 -2.01
C THR A 381 14.52 9.96 -3.45
N ALA A 382 15.47 9.13 -3.90
CA ALA A 382 15.99 9.20 -5.27
C ALA A 382 14.92 8.84 -6.31
N PHE A 383 14.11 7.82 -6.05
CA PHE A 383 13.00 7.41 -6.91
C PHE A 383 11.91 8.49 -6.98
N ASN A 384 11.54 9.08 -5.84
CA ASN A 384 10.56 10.16 -5.79
C ASN A 384 11.03 11.40 -6.55
N ASN A 385 12.32 11.71 -6.52
CA ASN A 385 12.90 12.76 -7.34
C ASN A 385 12.78 12.43 -8.84
N ALA A 386 13.11 11.21 -9.26
CA ALA A 386 12.97 10.78 -10.66
C ALA A 386 11.52 10.86 -11.16
N ILE A 387 10.55 10.44 -10.34
CA ILE A 387 9.11 10.57 -10.63
C ILE A 387 8.73 12.04 -10.79
N ALA A 388 9.11 12.90 -9.84
CA ALA A 388 8.75 14.31 -9.85
C ALA A 388 9.35 15.07 -11.05
N VAL A 389 10.62 14.81 -11.37
CA VAL A 389 11.29 15.38 -12.55
C VAL A 389 10.51 15.01 -13.81
N LYS A 390 10.17 13.73 -13.98
CA LYS A 390 9.44 13.28 -15.17
C LYS A 390 8.00 13.80 -15.24
N ALA A 391 7.33 13.90 -14.09
CA ALA A 391 6.00 14.49 -13.99
C ALA A 391 6.00 15.95 -14.47
N ASN A 392 6.99 16.73 -14.02
CA ASN A 392 7.15 18.13 -14.41
C ASN A 392 7.48 18.27 -15.89
N GLU A 393 8.40 17.46 -16.42
CA GLU A 393 8.75 17.44 -17.85
C GLU A 393 7.52 17.20 -18.74
N LYS A 394 6.61 16.33 -18.31
CA LYS A 394 5.37 16.00 -19.04
C LYS A 394 4.15 16.83 -18.64
N ASN A 395 4.33 17.83 -17.77
CA ASN A 395 3.25 18.65 -17.24
C ASN A 395 2.08 17.84 -16.64
N LEU A 396 2.41 16.78 -15.90
CA LEU A 396 1.44 15.88 -15.26
C LEU A 396 1.04 16.39 -13.87
N ALA A 397 -0.08 15.87 -13.37
CA ALA A 397 -0.40 15.96 -11.95
C ALA A 397 0.56 15.06 -11.15
N LEU A 398 1.02 15.52 -9.99
CA LEU A 398 1.86 14.74 -9.07
C LEU A 398 1.22 14.74 -7.68
N LEU A 399 0.85 13.56 -7.19
CA LEU A 399 0.47 13.38 -5.79
C LEU A 399 1.71 12.97 -4.98
N ASP A 400 2.09 13.82 -4.03
CA ASP A 400 3.07 13.50 -3.01
C ASP A 400 2.43 12.65 -1.90
N ILE A 401 2.31 11.35 -2.16
CA ILE A 401 1.73 10.41 -1.21
C ILE A 401 2.67 10.17 -0.02
N ASN A 402 3.97 10.40 -0.20
CA ASN A 402 4.95 10.34 0.89
C ASN A 402 4.64 11.38 1.96
N ALA A 403 4.53 12.65 1.56
CA ALA A 403 4.15 13.73 2.47
C ALA A 403 2.74 13.55 3.04
N PHE A 404 1.79 13.03 2.24
CA PHE A 404 0.45 12.72 2.73
C PHE A 404 0.49 11.70 3.88
N PHE A 405 1.09 10.53 3.69
CA PHE A 405 1.13 9.51 4.75
C PHE A 405 2.02 9.92 5.93
N ALA A 406 3.05 10.73 5.74
CA ALA A 406 3.81 11.30 6.86
C ALA A 406 2.93 12.15 7.79
N ARG A 407 2.05 12.99 7.23
CA ARG A 407 1.08 13.77 8.02
C ARG A 407 0.06 12.89 8.72
N VAL A 408 -0.46 11.89 8.02
CA VAL A 408 -1.44 10.94 8.59
C VAL A 408 -0.81 10.09 9.69
N ALA A 409 0.47 9.71 9.58
CA ALA A 409 1.18 9.00 10.64
C ALA A 409 1.39 9.88 11.89
N ALA A 410 1.59 11.19 11.72
CA ALA A 410 1.82 12.11 12.83
C ALA A 410 0.55 12.44 13.64
N GLY A 411 -0.62 12.51 13.01
CA GLY A 411 -1.86 12.96 13.68
C GLY A 411 -3.17 12.35 13.19
N GLY A 412 -3.11 11.41 12.25
CA GLY A 412 -4.27 10.86 11.55
C GLY A 412 -4.96 11.88 10.63
N ILE A 413 -6.17 11.54 10.20
CA ILE A 413 -7.03 12.35 9.36
C ILE A 413 -8.49 12.17 9.77
N VAL A 414 -9.19 13.29 9.97
CA VAL A 414 -10.63 13.30 10.25
C VAL A 414 -11.39 13.38 8.94
N VAL A 415 -12.31 12.44 8.73
CA VAL A 415 -13.23 12.42 7.58
C VAL A 415 -14.64 12.32 8.11
N ASN A 416 -15.47 13.33 7.85
CA ASN A 416 -16.87 13.37 8.30
C ASN A 416 -17.03 13.03 9.80
N GLY A 417 -16.16 13.60 10.64
CA GLY A 417 -16.16 13.39 12.09
C GLY A 417 -15.51 12.09 12.57
N VAL A 418 -15.06 11.20 11.68
CA VAL A 418 -14.39 9.95 12.05
C VAL A 418 -12.88 10.10 11.93
N GLN A 419 -12.16 9.81 13.02
CA GLN A 419 -10.71 9.76 13.04
C GLN A 419 -10.21 8.49 12.32
N ASN A 420 -9.26 8.67 11.41
CA ASN A 420 -8.54 7.59 10.74
C ASN A 420 -7.04 7.75 10.99
N THR A 421 -6.35 6.68 11.33
CA THR A 421 -4.92 6.70 11.67
C THR A 421 -4.20 5.58 10.94
N THR A 422 -2.88 5.57 11.04
CA THR A 422 -2.05 4.46 10.54
C THR A 422 -2.00 3.28 11.50
N GLY A 423 -2.84 3.23 12.54
CA GLY A 423 -2.86 2.12 13.50
C GLY A 423 -3.27 0.79 12.87
N PHE A 424 -2.56 -0.29 13.20
CA PHE A 424 -2.92 -1.64 12.76
C PHE A 424 -4.27 -2.07 13.34
N VAL A 425 -5.18 -2.57 12.49
CA VAL A 425 -6.54 -3.01 12.82
C VAL A 425 -7.49 -1.89 13.27
N SER A 426 -7.07 -1.00 14.17
CA SER A 426 -7.91 0.06 14.75
C SER A 426 -7.87 1.39 14.00
N GLY A 427 -6.88 1.61 13.12
CA GLY A 427 -6.68 2.89 12.42
C GLY A 427 -7.58 3.11 11.21
N ASN A 428 -8.34 2.10 10.78
CA ASN A 428 -9.20 2.09 9.60
C ASN A 428 -8.50 2.15 8.23
N LEU A 429 -7.26 2.63 8.13
CA LEU A 429 -6.61 2.90 6.84
C LEU A 429 -5.91 1.69 6.22
N PHE A 430 -5.18 0.92 7.03
CA PHE A 430 -4.38 -0.21 6.57
C PHE A 430 -5.07 -1.54 6.86
N SER A 431 -4.95 -2.45 5.91
CA SER A 431 -5.51 -3.80 5.92
C SER A 431 -4.68 -4.76 6.77
N LEU A 432 -5.10 -6.02 6.86
CA LEU A 432 -4.53 -7.01 7.79
C LEU A 432 -3.09 -7.46 7.47
N ASP A 433 -2.57 -7.16 6.29
CA ASP A 433 -1.15 -7.37 5.98
C ASP A 433 -0.24 -6.25 6.52
N GLY A 434 -0.82 -5.15 7.01
CA GLY A 434 -0.10 -4.01 7.54
C GLY A 434 0.66 -3.20 6.49
N VAL A 435 0.36 -3.38 5.21
CA VAL A 435 1.01 -2.72 4.07
C VAL A 435 -0.03 -2.06 3.15
N HIS A 436 -1.01 -2.82 2.70
CA HIS A 436 -2.02 -2.35 1.75
C HIS A 436 -3.18 -1.67 2.47
N LEU A 437 -3.94 -0.87 1.73
CA LEU A 437 -5.04 -0.08 2.28
C LEU A 437 -6.31 -0.93 2.40
N THR A 438 -7.17 -0.55 3.34
CA THR A 438 -8.57 -1.00 3.36
C THR A 438 -9.36 -0.31 2.23
N PRO A 439 -10.60 -0.76 1.92
CA PRO A 439 -11.52 0.01 1.07
C PRO A 439 -11.65 1.48 1.49
N ARG A 440 -11.75 1.76 2.80
CA ARG A 440 -11.75 3.14 3.31
C ARG A 440 -10.45 3.88 3.06
N GLY A 441 -9.31 3.23 3.26
CA GLY A 441 -8.00 3.80 2.96
C GLY A 441 -7.86 4.16 1.47
N TYR A 442 -8.32 3.29 0.58
CA TYR A 442 -8.37 3.57 -0.86
C TYR A 442 -9.28 4.73 -1.21
N ALA A 443 -10.45 4.85 -0.59
CA ALA A 443 -11.36 5.97 -0.81
C ALA A 443 -10.75 7.32 -0.38
N ILE A 444 -10.03 7.34 0.74
CA ILE A 444 -9.30 8.54 1.20
C ILE A 444 -8.19 8.91 0.20
N VAL A 445 -7.40 7.94 -0.24
CA VAL A 445 -6.35 8.20 -1.25
C VAL A 445 -6.96 8.64 -2.58
N ALA A 446 -8.06 8.04 -3.03
CA ALA A 446 -8.77 8.45 -4.24
C ALA A 446 -9.23 9.91 -4.15
N ASN A 447 -9.71 10.36 -2.98
CA ASN A 447 -10.05 11.76 -2.75
C ASN A 447 -8.82 12.68 -2.84
N GLU A 448 -7.66 12.28 -2.31
CA GLU A 448 -6.42 13.05 -2.50
C GLU A 448 -5.99 13.09 -3.97
N MET A 449 -6.14 12.00 -4.71
CA MET A 449 -5.90 11.97 -6.16
C MET A 449 -6.84 12.95 -6.89
N ILE A 450 -8.13 12.94 -6.57
CA ILE A 450 -9.13 13.85 -7.16
C ILE A 450 -8.79 15.31 -6.86
N LYS A 451 -8.36 15.65 -5.64
CA LYS A 451 -7.91 17.01 -5.29
C LYS A 451 -6.78 17.48 -6.20
N VAL A 452 -5.74 16.65 -6.38
CA VAL A 452 -4.59 17.00 -7.21
C VAL A 452 -4.99 17.10 -8.69
N ILE A 453 -5.84 16.20 -9.17
CA ILE A 453 -6.37 16.23 -10.55
C ILE A 453 -7.15 17.51 -10.81
N ASN A 454 -8.10 17.84 -9.92
CA ASN A 454 -8.91 19.05 -10.01
C ASN A 454 -8.03 20.31 -10.03
N ALA A 455 -7.05 20.39 -9.13
CA ALA A 455 -6.11 21.51 -9.07
C ALA A 455 -5.24 21.62 -10.34
N LYS A 456 -4.68 20.50 -10.84
CA LYS A 456 -3.78 20.51 -12.00
C LYS A 456 -4.49 20.86 -13.30
N TYR A 457 -5.69 20.33 -13.49
CA TYR A 457 -6.39 20.37 -14.78
C TYR A 457 -7.56 21.34 -14.82
N ASN A 458 -7.76 22.12 -13.75
CA ASN A 458 -8.92 22.99 -13.55
C ASN A 458 -10.24 22.21 -13.70
N ALA A 459 -10.26 20.99 -13.16
CA ALA A 459 -11.40 20.09 -13.18
C ALA A 459 -12.21 20.21 -11.89
N SER A 460 -13.41 19.66 -11.89
CA SER A 460 -14.33 19.60 -10.75
C SER A 460 -14.95 18.21 -10.67
N VAL A 461 -14.10 17.19 -10.58
CA VAL A 461 -14.50 15.80 -10.32
C VAL A 461 -14.99 15.69 -8.87
N PRO A 462 -16.17 15.10 -8.62
CA PRO A 462 -16.69 14.92 -7.26
C PRO A 462 -15.81 13.96 -6.44
N GLN A 463 -15.81 14.16 -5.13
CA GLN A 463 -15.15 13.28 -4.17
C GLN A 463 -16.12 12.22 -3.64
N LEU A 464 -15.57 11.08 -3.23
CA LEU A 464 -16.30 10.02 -2.56
C LEU A 464 -16.54 10.38 -1.10
N ASN A 465 -17.53 9.75 -0.46
CA ASN A 465 -17.63 9.70 1.00
C ASN A 465 -16.89 8.45 1.52
N PRO A 466 -15.71 8.57 2.18
CA PRO A 466 -14.95 7.41 2.62
C PRO A 466 -15.65 6.56 3.71
N LEU A 467 -16.69 7.09 4.36
CA LEU A 467 -17.44 6.33 5.37
C LEU A 467 -18.33 5.23 4.78
N ASP A 468 -18.66 5.32 3.48
CA ASP A 468 -19.40 4.28 2.76
C ASP A 468 -18.57 3.02 2.55
N TYR A 469 -17.26 3.11 2.78
CA TYR A 469 -16.30 2.03 2.63
C TYR A 469 -15.85 1.52 3.99
N ARG A 470 -15.71 0.19 4.09
CA ARG A 470 -15.29 -0.46 5.33
C ARG A 470 -13.82 -0.23 5.64
N GLY A 471 -13.50 -0.20 6.93
CA GLY A 471 -12.15 -0.43 7.44
C GLY A 471 -11.82 -1.92 7.50
N VAL A 472 -11.05 -2.31 8.52
CA VAL A 472 -10.77 -3.73 8.80
C VAL A 472 -12.05 -4.44 9.22
N ARG A 473 -12.26 -5.65 8.68
CA ARG A 473 -13.44 -6.46 8.97
C ARG A 473 -13.19 -7.29 10.23
N PHE A 474 -14.04 -7.09 11.23
CA PHE A 474 -14.05 -7.89 12.45
C PHE A 474 -14.95 -9.12 12.28
N PRO A 475 -14.67 -10.24 12.98
CA PRO A 475 -15.59 -11.36 13.01
C PRO A 475 -16.91 -10.92 13.66
N ASN A 476 -18.03 -11.40 13.09
CA ASN A 476 -19.37 -11.18 13.64
C ASN A 476 -19.57 -11.95 14.95
#